data_AF-A0AAU9N9A2-F1
#
_entry.id   AF-A0AAU9N9A2-F1
#
_cell.length_a   1.000
_cell.length_b   1.000
_cell.length_c   1.000
_cell.angle_alpha   90.00
_cell.angle_beta   90.00
_cell.angle_gamma   90.00
#
_symmetry.space_group_name_H-M   'P 1'
#
loop_
_entity.id
_entity.type
_entity.pdbx_description
1 polymer ?
#
loop_
_entity_poly.entity_id
_entity_poly.type
_entity_poly.pdbx_seq_one_letter_code
_entity_poly.pdbx_strand_id
1 'polypeptide(L)'
;MLIKKGRCRYGEVPVFETISQLLRKEAGVAVQKQTVDLLYLLLNCPSLMLMFCSSCKEEGTSSDIPTTSTETAPAFKGTGAILEGLADCLASRGNGAPKTLVLKLQRNAIIVVAFLASSGRRGFEFLLGRDPCSRRSNFLFLILQVLASEIDVEEASSSSSSKACDDFRERTLVIREALILLNRVASNPQYSTPVLRLLTNRRGDMACLTIDIATRLSRKPLNCLWHHQKSLDTISKQMRESEIPDLARIFKRRVFSFLGDPLPSASASASH
;
A
#
# COMPACT_ATOMS: atom_id res chain seq x y z
N MET A 1 23.89 19.51 -3.52
CA MET A 1 23.65 19.69 -4.98
C MET A 1 24.16 18.51 -5.82
N LEU A 2 25.27 17.86 -5.45
CA LEU A 2 25.83 16.69 -6.16
C LEU A 2 24.92 15.43 -6.15
N ILE A 3 24.20 15.15 -5.06
CA ILE A 3 23.28 13.98 -4.97
C ILE A 3 22.06 14.10 -5.89
N LYS A 4 21.61 15.32 -6.23
CA LYS A 4 20.53 15.52 -7.22
C LYS A 4 21.03 15.25 -8.65
N LYS A 5 22.29 15.55 -8.96
CA LYS A 5 22.86 15.44 -10.31
C LYS A 5 23.24 13.99 -10.69
N GLY A 6 23.64 13.17 -9.71
CA GLY A 6 23.90 11.74 -9.94
C GLY A 6 22.64 10.94 -10.28
N ARG A 7 21.54 11.16 -9.55
CA ARG A 7 20.28 10.41 -9.76
C ARG A 7 19.67 10.60 -11.15
N CYS A 8 19.76 11.80 -11.73
CA CYS A 8 19.31 12.05 -13.10
C CYS A 8 20.24 11.45 -14.17
N ARG A 9 21.53 11.21 -13.87
CA ARG A 9 22.48 10.59 -14.80
C ARG A 9 22.40 9.07 -14.85
N TYR A 10 21.90 8.43 -13.79
CA TYR A 10 21.76 6.97 -13.72
C TYR A 10 20.30 6.50 -13.87
N GLY A 11 19.30 7.37 -13.73
CA GLY A 11 17.88 7.03 -13.93
C GLY A 11 17.44 7.05 -15.39
N GLU A 12 18.27 6.56 -16.30
CA GLU A 12 17.89 6.44 -17.71
C GLU A 12 16.97 5.21 -17.92
N VAL A 13 16.31 5.14 -19.08
CA VAL A 13 15.41 4.04 -19.51
C VAL A 13 15.94 2.63 -19.14
N PRO A 14 17.24 2.29 -19.29
CA PRO A 14 17.76 0.96 -18.96
C PRO A 14 17.63 0.57 -17.48
N VAL A 15 17.64 1.56 -16.58
CA VAL A 15 17.54 1.29 -15.14
C VAL A 15 16.13 0.88 -14.76
N PHE A 16 15.11 1.53 -15.32
CA PHE A 16 13.73 1.11 -15.07
C PHE A 16 13.40 -0.24 -15.73
N GLU A 17 13.99 -0.56 -16.87
CA GLU A 17 13.90 -1.91 -17.46
C GLU A 17 14.51 -2.96 -16.53
N THR A 18 15.71 -2.71 -16.01
CA THR A 18 16.36 -3.61 -15.04
C THR A 18 15.52 -3.77 -13.77
N ILE A 19 14.99 -2.68 -13.23
CA ILE A 19 14.08 -2.71 -12.07
C ILE A 19 12.86 -3.58 -12.36
N SER A 20 12.25 -3.46 -13.55
CA SER A 20 11.09 -4.27 -13.91
C SER A 20 11.38 -5.77 -13.92
N GLN A 21 12.60 -6.17 -14.29
CA GLN A 21 13.04 -7.57 -14.26
C GLN A 21 13.29 -8.05 -12.83
N LEU A 22 13.93 -7.22 -12.00
CA LEU A 22 14.30 -7.56 -10.63
C LEU A 22 13.12 -7.50 -9.63
N LEU A 23 12.00 -6.89 -10.01
CA LEU A 23 10.77 -6.90 -9.21
C LEU A 23 9.92 -8.15 -9.43
N ARG A 24 10.17 -8.93 -10.49
CA ARG A 24 9.37 -10.13 -10.76
C ARG A 24 9.54 -11.17 -9.66
N LYS A 25 8.51 -11.96 -9.45
CA LYS A 25 8.47 -13.00 -8.40
C LYS A 25 9.64 -13.97 -8.47
N GLU A 26 10.20 -14.24 -9.64
CA GLU A 26 11.30 -15.18 -9.86
C GLU A 26 12.64 -14.67 -9.30
N ALA A 27 12.80 -13.35 -9.10
CA ALA A 27 14.05 -12.77 -8.59
C ALA A 27 14.30 -13.10 -7.10
N GLY A 28 13.27 -13.54 -6.38
CA GLY A 28 13.33 -13.86 -4.96
C GLY A 28 13.18 -12.64 -4.04
N VAL A 29 12.65 -12.90 -2.84
CA VAL A 29 12.19 -11.86 -1.89
C VAL A 29 13.30 -10.87 -1.49
N ALA A 30 14.53 -11.35 -1.30
CA ALA A 30 15.66 -10.50 -0.93
C ALA A 30 16.01 -9.49 -2.03
N VAL A 31 16.03 -9.95 -3.28
CA VAL A 31 16.29 -9.09 -4.45
C VAL A 31 15.16 -8.10 -4.63
N GLN A 32 13.92 -8.58 -4.62
CA GLN A 32 12.73 -7.72 -4.73
C GLN A 32 12.76 -6.61 -3.67
N LYS A 33 13.12 -6.91 -2.42
CA LYS A 33 13.19 -5.89 -1.35
C LYS A 33 14.19 -4.79 -1.68
N GLN A 34 15.41 -5.14 -2.08
CA GLN A 34 16.42 -4.15 -2.44
C GLN A 34 16.00 -3.35 -3.68
N THR A 35 15.34 -3.99 -4.64
CA THR A 35 14.80 -3.34 -5.83
C THR A 35 13.69 -2.34 -5.49
N VAL A 36 12.79 -2.67 -4.56
CA VAL A 36 11.75 -1.75 -4.07
C VAL A 36 12.39 -0.55 -3.36
N ASP A 37 13.41 -0.78 -2.53
CA ASP A 37 14.15 0.30 -1.85
C ASP A 37 14.84 1.22 -2.87
N LEU A 38 15.47 0.66 -3.90
CA LEU A 38 16.08 1.42 -5.00
C LEU A 38 15.02 2.21 -5.78
N LEU A 39 13.89 1.59 -6.11
CA LEU A 39 12.79 2.24 -6.81
C LEU A 39 12.28 3.44 -6.01
N TYR A 40 12.10 3.29 -4.69
CA TYR A 40 11.72 4.41 -3.82
C TYR A 40 12.72 5.58 -3.94
N LEU A 41 14.02 5.30 -3.85
CA LEU A 41 15.06 6.34 -3.93
C LEU A 41 15.09 7.05 -5.29
N LEU A 42 14.87 6.32 -6.39
CA LEU A 42 14.80 6.87 -7.73
C LEU A 42 13.57 7.75 -7.91
N LEU A 43 12.41 7.28 -7.47
CA LEU A 43 11.15 8.02 -7.54
C LEU A 43 11.17 9.28 -6.65
N ASN A 44 12.03 9.34 -5.62
CA ASN A 44 12.29 10.58 -4.87
C ASN A 44 13.04 11.66 -5.68
N CYS A 45 13.40 11.39 -6.94
CA CYS A 45 13.86 12.38 -7.90
C CYS A 45 12.67 12.88 -8.74
N PRO A 46 12.29 14.17 -8.67
CA PRO A 46 11.10 14.68 -9.37
C PRO A 46 11.11 14.46 -10.89
N SER A 47 12.27 14.54 -11.53
CA SER A 47 12.41 14.27 -12.98
C SER A 47 12.12 12.80 -13.32
N LEU A 48 12.62 11.86 -12.51
CA LEU A 48 12.38 10.43 -12.69
C LEU A 48 10.93 10.05 -12.35
N MET A 49 10.36 10.67 -11.32
CA MET A 49 8.93 10.52 -11.01
C MET A 49 8.06 11.00 -12.18
N LEU A 50 8.36 12.17 -12.73
CA LEU A 50 7.64 12.71 -13.87
C LEU A 50 7.80 11.82 -15.11
N MET A 51 9.02 11.32 -15.36
CA MET A 51 9.27 10.33 -16.40
C MET A 51 8.42 9.08 -16.19
N PHE A 52 8.42 8.49 -14.99
CA PHE A 52 7.66 7.29 -14.64
C PHE A 52 6.13 7.47 -14.77
N CYS A 53 5.61 8.64 -14.40
CA CYS A 53 4.18 8.94 -14.54
C CYS A 53 3.78 9.28 -15.99
N SER A 54 4.68 9.85 -16.80
CA SER A 54 4.39 10.25 -18.19
C SER A 54 4.53 9.12 -19.21
N SER A 55 5.14 8.01 -18.81
CA SER A 55 5.56 6.93 -19.72
C SER A 55 4.43 6.08 -20.29
N CYS A 56 3.23 6.16 -19.71
CA CYS A 56 2.04 5.49 -20.22
C CYS A 56 1.31 6.43 -21.21
N LYS A 57 1.71 6.44 -22.48
CA LYS A 57 0.87 6.95 -23.58
C LYS A 57 0.21 5.75 -24.25
N GLU A 58 -1.12 5.74 -24.32
CA GLU A 58 -1.89 4.77 -25.09
C GLU A 58 -1.44 4.81 -26.56
N GLU A 59 -1.05 3.65 -27.09
CA GLU A 59 -1.12 3.41 -28.53
C GLU A 59 -2.62 3.33 -28.89
N GLY A 60 -3.20 4.46 -29.32
CA GLY A 60 -4.50 4.46 -29.97
C GLY A 60 -5.49 5.53 -29.50
N THR A 61 -5.29 6.78 -29.93
CA THR A 61 -6.37 7.56 -30.56
C THR A 61 -5.72 8.77 -31.24
N SER A 62 -5.62 8.68 -32.56
CA SER A 62 -5.27 9.79 -33.43
C SER A 62 -6.42 10.79 -33.48
N SER A 63 -6.23 11.94 -32.87
CA SER A 63 -6.54 13.24 -33.46
C SER A 63 -5.99 14.25 -32.46
N ASP A 64 -4.93 14.95 -32.83
CA ASP A 64 -4.92 16.41 -32.80
C ASP A 64 -3.54 16.95 -33.21
N ILE A 65 -3.60 17.73 -34.28
CA ILE A 65 -2.68 18.69 -34.89
C ILE A 65 -1.28 18.82 -34.24
N PRO A 66 -0.19 18.67 -35.00
CA PRO A 66 1.16 18.85 -34.49
C PRO A 66 1.44 20.34 -34.26
N THR A 67 1.48 20.77 -32.99
CA THR A 67 2.12 22.03 -32.63
C THR A 67 3.57 21.77 -32.24
N THR A 68 4.42 22.62 -32.79
CA THR A 68 5.88 22.55 -32.86
C THR A 68 6.58 22.59 -31.50
N SER A 69 7.68 21.83 -31.44
CA SER A 69 8.83 21.94 -30.53
C SER A 69 8.57 21.85 -29.02
N THR A 70 8.71 20.63 -28.50
CA THR A 70 9.37 20.39 -27.20
C THR A 70 10.02 19.02 -27.30
N GLU A 71 11.31 18.92 -26.96
CA GLU A 71 12.07 17.66 -26.94
C GLU A 71 11.24 16.56 -26.28
N THR A 72 10.75 15.62 -27.09
CA THR A 72 10.04 14.45 -26.59
C THR A 72 11.05 13.59 -25.85
N ALA A 73 11.04 13.69 -24.52
CA ALA A 73 11.77 12.79 -23.65
C ALA A 73 11.48 11.33 -24.05
N PRO A 74 12.49 10.43 -24.04
CA PRO A 74 12.28 9.04 -24.42
C PRO A 74 11.22 8.42 -23.51
N ALA A 75 10.12 7.96 -24.11
CA ALA A 75 9.02 7.37 -23.38
C ALA A 75 9.41 5.96 -22.90
N PHE A 76 9.60 5.80 -21.60
CA PHE A 76 9.84 4.51 -20.97
C PHE A 76 8.59 3.61 -21.04
N LYS A 77 8.61 2.48 -21.75
CA LYS A 77 7.41 1.61 -21.86
C LYS A 77 7.22 0.62 -20.69
N GLY A 78 8.08 0.62 -19.67
CA GLY A 78 8.09 -0.40 -18.62
C GLY A 78 7.33 -0.07 -17.33
N THR A 79 6.58 1.05 -17.27
CA THR A 79 5.84 1.44 -16.06
C THR A 79 4.87 0.36 -15.63
N GLY A 80 4.17 -0.27 -16.59
CA GLY A 80 3.26 -1.39 -16.30
C GLY A 80 3.97 -2.57 -15.67
N ALA A 81 5.11 -2.99 -16.22
CA ALA A 81 5.90 -4.10 -15.68
C ALA A 81 6.42 -3.82 -14.25
N ILE A 82 6.75 -2.56 -13.94
CA ILE A 82 7.12 -2.17 -12.57
C ILE A 82 5.92 -2.25 -11.63
N LEU A 83 4.74 -1.80 -12.07
CA LEU A 83 3.52 -1.87 -11.27
C LEU A 83 3.10 -3.34 -11.03
N GLU A 84 3.22 -4.20 -12.04
CA GLU A 84 3.01 -5.65 -11.91
C GLU A 84 4.01 -6.25 -10.91
N GLY A 85 5.30 -5.92 -11.01
CA GLY A 85 6.30 -6.38 -10.05
C GLY A 85 6.04 -5.89 -8.62
N LEU A 86 5.55 -4.67 -8.43
CA LEU A 86 5.12 -4.18 -7.11
C LEU A 86 3.89 -4.94 -6.58
N ALA A 87 2.96 -5.33 -7.45
CA ALA A 87 1.82 -6.16 -7.09
C ALA A 87 2.27 -7.56 -6.64
N ASP A 88 3.23 -8.17 -7.33
CA ASP A 88 3.87 -9.43 -6.93
C ASP A 88 4.53 -9.32 -5.55
N CYS A 89 5.19 -8.19 -5.26
CA CYS A 89 5.80 -7.93 -3.96
C CYS A 89 4.77 -7.91 -2.82
N LEU A 90 3.60 -7.30 -3.06
CA LEU A 90 2.49 -7.29 -2.08
C LEU A 90 1.86 -8.67 -1.91
N ALA A 91 1.69 -9.43 -3.00
CA ALA A 91 1.13 -10.78 -3.00
C ALA A 91 2.11 -11.86 -2.52
N SER A 92 3.37 -11.50 -2.23
CA SER A 92 4.41 -12.45 -1.85
C SER A 92 4.07 -13.18 -0.55
N ARG A 93 4.13 -14.52 -0.59
CA ARG A 93 3.97 -15.40 0.58
C ARG A 93 5.28 -15.99 1.09
N GLY A 94 6.41 -15.57 0.53
CA GLY A 94 7.74 -15.93 1.01
C GLY A 94 8.38 -17.17 0.41
N ASN A 95 7.64 -18.17 -0.11
CA ASN A 95 8.21 -19.36 -0.77
C ASN A 95 9.50 -19.93 -0.10
N GLY A 96 9.54 -20.00 1.24
CA GLY A 96 10.71 -20.47 2.01
C GLY A 96 11.63 -19.37 2.59
N ALA A 97 11.41 -18.11 2.23
CA ALA A 97 12.08 -16.97 2.84
C ALA A 97 11.56 -16.70 4.28
N PRO A 98 12.40 -16.12 5.16
CA PRO A 98 11.97 -15.72 6.51
C PRO A 98 10.76 -14.77 6.45
N LYS A 99 9.76 -15.00 7.30
CA LYS A 99 8.53 -14.19 7.33
C LYS A 99 8.82 -12.70 7.60
N THR A 100 9.76 -12.38 8.50
CA THR A 100 10.28 -11.00 8.70
C THR A 100 10.69 -10.32 7.39
N LEU A 101 11.36 -11.05 6.48
CA LEU A 101 11.84 -10.50 5.21
C LEU A 101 10.67 -10.22 4.26
N VAL A 102 9.67 -11.10 4.23
CA VAL A 102 8.44 -10.92 3.44
C VAL A 102 7.67 -9.69 3.93
N LEU A 103 7.51 -9.53 5.24
CA LEU A 103 6.84 -8.37 5.83
C LEU A 103 7.57 -7.07 5.51
N LYS A 104 8.91 -7.06 5.55
CA LYS A 104 9.71 -5.91 5.12
C LYS A 104 9.49 -5.57 3.64
N LEU A 105 9.45 -6.58 2.77
CA LEU A 105 9.15 -6.38 1.35
C LEU A 105 7.76 -5.76 1.16
N GLN A 106 6.73 -6.35 1.77
CA GLN A 106 5.35 -5.85 1.68
C GLN A 106 5.23 -4.42 2.23
N ARG A 107 5.83 -4.14 3.39
CA ARG A 107 5.85 -2.78 3.96
C ARG A 107 6.49 -1.78 2.99
N ASN A 108 7.66 -2.11 2.45
CA ASN A 108 8.37 -1.18 1.57
C ASN A 108 7.59 -0.98 0.26
N ALA A 109 6.93 -2.02 -0.26
CA ALA A 109 6.05 -1.89 -1.41
C ALA A 109 4.84 -0.99 -1.11
N ILE A 110 4.22 -1.13 0.07
CA ILE A 110 3.13 -0.22 0.53
C ILE A 110 3.62 1.23 0.58
N ILE A 111 4.83 1.48 1.08
CA ILE A 111 5.42 2.83 1.13
C ILE A 111 5.62 3.40 -0.28
N VAL A 112 6.14 2.61 -1.23
CA VAL A 112 6.30 3.05 -2.62
C VAL A 112 4.94 3.34 -3.26
N VAL A 113 3.95 2.47 -3.06
CA VAL A 113 2.58 2.68 -3.56
C VAL A 113 1.95 3.93 -2.93
N ALA A 114 2.16 4.18 -1.64
CA ALA A 114 1.69 5.39 -0.97
C ALA A 114 2.34 6.65 -1.56
N PHE A 115 3.64 6.58 -1.83
CA PHE A 115 4.37 7.66 -2.47
C PHE A 115 3.87 7.93 -3.90
N LEU A 116 3.61 6.89 -4.68
CA LEU A 116 2.98 7.01 -6.01
C LEU A 116 1.59 7.62 -5.92
N ALA A 117 0.72 7.16 -5.01
CA ALA A 117 -0.61 7.75 -4.80
C ALA A 117 -0.57 9.25 -4.42
N SER A 118 0.60 9.75 -4.03
CA SER A 118 0.85 11.13 -3.64
C SER A 118 1.40 12.02 -4.76
N SER A 119 1.80 11.43 -5.91
CA SER A 119 2.49 12.15 -6.99
C SER A 119 1.55 12.90 -7.94
N GLY A 120 0.23 12.83 -7.71
CA GLY A 120 -0.79 13.50 -8.51
C GLY A 120 -1.81 12.52 -9.08
N ARG A 121 -2.54 12.96 -10.11
CA ARG A 121 -3.66 12.20 -10.70
C ARG A 121 -3.25 10.81 -11.19
N ARG A 122 -2.17 10.72 -11.98
CA ARG A 122 -1.74 9.43 -12.55
C ARG A 122 -1.27 8.42 -11.50
N GLY A 123 -0.52 8.90 -10.52
CA GLY A 123 -0.11 8.07 -9.38
C GLY A 123 -1.31 7.50 -8.61
N PHE A 124 -2.39 8.27 -8.51
CA PHE A 124 -3.65 7.82 -7.95
C PHE A 124 -4.42 6.84 -8.86
N GLU A 125 -4.39 7.03 -10.19
CA GLU A 125 -4.96 6.08 -11.15
C GLU A 125 -4.28 4.71 -11.10
N PHE A 126 -2.94 4.67 -10.91
CA PHE A 126 -2.20 3.43 -10.66
C PHE A 126 -2.75 2.68 -9.45
N LEU A 127 -2.94 3.38 -8.33
CA LEU A 127 -3.47 2.80 -7.08
C LEU A 127 -4.85 2.15 -7.27
N LEU A 128 -5.71 2.76 -8.08
CA LEU A 128 -7.07 2.27 -8.31
C LEU A 128 -7.15 1.13 -9.34
N GLY A 129 -6.03 0.74 -9.97
CA GLY A 129 -6.05 -0.22 -11.07
C GLY A 129 -6.88 0.26 -12.27
N ARG A 130 -7.00 1.59 -12.44
CA ARG A 130 -7.74 2.22 -13.55
C ARG A 130 -6.84 2.65 -14.70
N ASP A 131 -5.53 2.54 -14.51
CA ASP A 131 -4.55 2.89 -15.52
C ASP A 131 -4.34 1.73 -16.50
N PRO A 132 -4.32 1.98 -17.83
CA PRO A 132 -4.09 0.95 -18.84
C PRO A 132 -2.76 0.20 -18.67
N CYS A 133 -1.75 0.83 -18.08
CA CYS A 133 -0.46 0.21 -17.82
C CYS A 133 -0.48 -0.70 -16.59
N SER A 134 -1.38 -0.54 -15.63
CA SER A 134 -1.55 -1.50 -14.53
C SER A 134 -2.55 -2.59 -14.91
N ARG A 135 -2.19 -3.45 -15.88
CA ARG A 135 -3.02 -4.61 -16.24
C ARG A 135 -3.33 -5.44 -14.98
N ARG A 136 -4.56 -5.29 -14.47
CA ARG A 136 -5.21 -6.16 -13.46
C ARG A 136 -4.76 -6.03 -11.99
N SER A 137 -3.88 -5.10 -11.64
CA SER A 137 -3.40 -4.98 -10.24
C SER A 137 -4.13 -3.87 -9.49
N ASN A 138 -5.14 -4.24 -8.70
CA ASN A 138 -5.80 -3.34 -7.78
C ASN A 138 -5.01 -3.28 -6.46
N PHE A 139 -4.14 -2.27 -6.33
CA PHE A 139 -3.27 -2.14 -5.15
C PHE A 139 -4.06 -2.00 -3.85
N LEU A 140 -5.21 -1.31 -3.86
CA LEU A 140 -6.06 -1.24 -2.67
C LEU A 140 -6.54 -2.62 -2.23
N PHE A 141 -6.95 -3.47 -3.19
CA PHE A 141 -7.33 -4.84 -2.88
C PHE A 141 -6.17 -5.64 -2.29
N LEU A 142 -4.98 -5.56 -2.90
CA LEU A 142 -3.79 -6.26 -2.42
C LEU A 142 -3.40 -5.81 -1.01
N ILE A 143 -3.47 -4.51 -0.73
CA ILE A 143 -3.20 -3.96 0.61
C ILE A 143 -4.21 -4.47 1.64
N LEU A 144 -5.50 -4.55 1.28
CA LEU A 144 -6.52 -5.14 2.15
C LEU A 144 -6.25 -6.63 2.39
N GLN A 145 -5.83 -7.39 1.37
CA GLN A 145 -5.46 -8.80 1.53
C GLN A 145 -4.27 -8.98 2.47
N VAL A 146 -3.24 -8.14 2.34
CA VAL A 146 -2.09 -8.13 3.26
C VAL A 146 -2.58 -7.86 4.69
N LEU A 147 -3.39 -6.83 4.89
CA LEU A 147 -3.97 -6.52 6.21
C LEU A 147 -4.75 -7.68 6.79
N ALA A 148 -5.72 -8.24 6.05
CA ALA A 148 -6.52 -9.37 6.51
C ALA A 148 -5.64 -10.55 6.92
N SER A 149 -4.67 -10.92 6.08
CA SER A 149 -3.78 -12.05 6.36
C SER A 149 -2.94 -11.85 7.63
N GLU A 150 -2.49 -10.63 7.92
CA GLU A 150 -1.71 -10.36 9.14
C GLU A 150 -2.58 -10.27 10.39
N ILE A 151 -3.82 -9.79 10.27
CA ILE A 151 -4.80 -9.82 11.37
C ILE A 151 -5.17 -11.27 11.69
N ASP A 152 -5.37 -12.12 10.68
CA ASP A 152 -5.68 -13.56 10.85
C ASP A 152 -4.56 -14.27 11.63
N VAL A 153 -3.29 -14.00 11.28
CA VAL A 153 -2.13 -14.57 11.99
C VAL A 153 -2.07 -14.09 13.43
N GLU A 154 -2.37 -12.81 13.68
CA GLU A 154 -2.41 -12.25 15.03
C GLU A 154 -3.52 -12.88 15.90
N GLU A 155 -4.73 -13.02 15.36
CA GLU A 155 -5.85 -13.64 16.06
C GLU A 155 -5.57 -15.14 16.33
N ALA A 156 -5.02 -15.88 15.37
CA ALA A 156 -4.64 -17.28 15.56
C ALA A 156 -3.56 -17.43 16.64
N SER A 157 -2.54 -16.57 16.63
CA SER A 157 -1.43 -16.61 17.61
C SER A 157 -1.88 -16.36 19.04
N SER A 158 -3.00 -15.66 19.25
CA SER A 158 -3.55 -15.38 20.59
C SER A 158 -4.20 -16.58 21.27
N SER A 159 -4.64 -17.57 20.48
CA SER A 159 -5.28 -18.78 20.96
C SER A 159 -4.29 -19.86 21.42
N SER A 160 -3.04 -19.76 20.95
CA SER A 160 -1.94 -20.64 21.33
C SER A 160 -0.98 -19.88 22.25
N SER A 161 -0.53 -20.48 23.36
CA SER A 161 0.44 -19.88 24.30
C SER A 161 1.86 -19.78 23.74
N SER A 162 1.99 -19.46 22.45
CA SER A 162 3.23 -19.54 21.69
C SER A 162 4.09 -18.29 21.87
N LYS A 163 5.40 -18.55 21.86
CA LYS A 163 6.54 -17.64 21.97
C LYS A 163 6.36 -16.37 21.15
N ALA A 164 6.92 -15.27 21.67
CA ALA A 164 7.11 -14.01 20.95
C ALA A 164 7.50 -14.27 19.49
N CYS A 165 6.62 -13.90 18.56
CA CYS A 165 6.90 -14.01 17.14
C CYS A 165 7.93 -12.94 16.79
N ASP A 166 9.12 -13.34 16.34
CA ASP A 166 10.19 -12.40 15.92
C ASP A 166 9.72 -11.42 14.82
N ASP A 167 8.61 -11.75 14.16
CA ASP A 167 7.96 -10.94 13.12
C ASP A 167 7.05 -9.83 13.66
N PHE A 168 6.75 -9.79 14.96
CA PHE A 168 5.74 -8.91 15.55
C PHE A 168 5.95 -7.43 15.21
N ARG A 169 7.20 -6.97 15.31
CA ARG A 169 7.56 -5.58 15.02
C ARG A 169 7.30 -5.24 13.56
N GLU A 170 7.72 -6.11 12.64
CA GLU A 170 7.52 -5.87 11.21
C GLU A 170 6.04 -5.93 10.84
N ARG A 171 5.27 -6.85 11.44
CA ARG A 171 3.82 -6.91 11.26
C ARG A 171 3.13 -5.61 11.71
N THR A 172 3.55 -5.08 12.87
CA THR A 172 3.08 -3.78 13.38
C THR A 172 3.30 -2.67 12.36
N LEU A 173 4.48 -2.64 11.75
CA LEU A 173 4.84 -1.64 10.76
C LEU A 173 4.02 -1.80 9.46
N VAL A 174 3.81 -3.04 8.99
CA VAL A 174 2.95 -3.32 7.81
C VAL A 174 1.52 -2.80 8.05
N ILE A 175 0.91 -3.14 9.19
CA ILE A 175 -0.46 -2.72 9.52
C ILE A 175 -0.55 -1.19 9.60
N ARG A 176 0.42 -0.55 10.25
CA ARG A 176 0.49 0.91 10.35
C ARG A 176 0.57 1.57 8.98
N GLU A 177 1.53 1.20 8.14
CA GLU A 177 1.71 1.84 6.82
C GLU A 177 0.50 1.64 5.91
N ALA A 178 -0.11 0.45 5.94
CA ALA A 178 -1.34 0.18 5.19
C ALA A 178 -2.49 1.09 5.66
N LEU A 179 -2.71 1.21 6.96
CA LEU A 179 -3.75 2.08 7.51
C LEU A 179 -3.49 3.57 7.24
N ILE A 180 -2.23 4.02 7.29
CA ILE A 180 -1.86 5.40 6.92
C ILE A 180 -2.23 5.65 5.47
N LEU A 181 -1.84 4.75 4.56
CA LEU A 181 -2.16 4.86 3.14
C LEU A 181 -3.68 4.91 2.93
N LEU A 182 -4.42 3.92 3.44
CA LEU A 182 -5.87 3.83 3.31
C LEU A 182 -6.57 5.10 3.82
N ASN A 183 -6.18 5.57 5.01
CA ASN A 183 -6.72 6.81 5.55
C ASN A 183 -6.37 8.00 4.68
N ARG A 184 -5.13 8.12 4.22
CA ARG A 184 -4.69 9.22 3.36
C ARG A 184 -5.53 9.31 2.09
N VAL A 185 -5.74 8.18 1.40
CA VAL A 185 -6.50 8.17 0.14
C VAL A 185 -7.99 8.38 0.37
N ALA A 186 -8.55 7.87 1.46
CA ALA A 186 -9.93 8.12 1.87
C ALA A 186 -10.16 9.54 2.42
N SER A 187 -9.11 10.30 2.77
CA SER A 187 -9.19 11.71 3.20
C SER A 187 -9.06 12.70 2.07
N ASN A 188 -8.57 12.26 0.90
CA ASN A 188 -8.14 13.19 -0.12
C ASN A 188 -9.37 13.94 -0.70
N PRO A 189 -9.36 15.28 -0.77
CA PRO A 189 -10.53 16.04 -1.19
C PRO A 189 -10.96 15.74 -2.63
N GLN A 190 -10.01 15.39 -3.52
CA GLN A 190 -10.29 15.09 -4.92
C GLN A 190 -10.67 13.61 -5.15
N TYR A 191 -10.22 12.73 -4.26
CA TYR A 191 -10.17 11.30 -4.53
C TYR A 191 -10.89 10.41 -3.49
N SER A 192 -11.29 10.97 -2.35
CA SER A 192 -11.97 10.25 -1.28
C SER A 192 -13.23 9.54 -1.75
N THR A 193 -14.10 10.22 -2.49
CA THR A 193 -15.35 9.63 -3.00
C THR A 193 -15.12 8.43 -3.93
N PRO A 194 -14.29 8.53 -4.98
CA PRO A 194 -14.01 7.36 -5.83
C PRO A 194 -13.28 6.23 -5.11
N VAL A 195 -12.39 6.53 -4.13
CA VAL A 195 -11.78 5.50 -3.25
C VAL A 195 -12.83 4.80 -2.42
N LEU A 196 -13.63 5.55 -1.67
CA LEU A 196 -14.61 4.97 -0.75
C LEU A 196 -15.65 4.18 -1.53
N ARG A 197 -16.10 4.67 -2.69
CA ARG A 197 -16.99 3.91 -3.58
C ARG A 197 -16.37 2.59 -4.05
N LEU A 198 -15.08 2.57 -4.37
CA LEU A 198 -14.39 1.34 -4.77
C LEU A 198 -14.28 0.38 -3.58
N LEU A 199 -13.85 0.89 -2.42
CA LEU A 199 -13.71 0.12 -1.18
C LEU A 199 -15.03 -0.43 -0.65
N THR A 200 -16.17 0.21 -0.95
CA THR A 200 -17.49 -0.12 -0.40
C THR A 200 -18.49 -0.59 -1.46
N ASN A 201 -18.01 -0.96 -2.65
CA ASN A 201 -18.88 -1.43 -3.72
C ASN A 201 -19.58 -2.74 -3.32
N ARG A 202 -20.90 -2.68 -3.09
CA ARG A 202 -21.73 -3.75 -2.50
C ARG A 202 -21.66 -5.12 -3.19
N ARG A 203 -21.16 -5.19 -4.43
CA ARG A 203 -21.12 -6.41 -5.23
C ARG A 203 -19.73 -7.07 -5.33
N GLY A 204 -18.74 -6.64 -4.54
CA GLY A 204 -17.37 -7.15 -4.67
C GLY A 204 -16.72 -7.56 -3.36
N ASP A 205 -15.83 -8.56 -3.43
CA ASP A 205 -15.02 -9.08 -2.32
C ASP A 205 -14.27 -7.98 -1.55
N MET A 206 -13.90 -6.90 -2.24
CA MET A 206 -13.25 -5.73 -1.64
C MET A 206 -14.11 -5.07 -0.55
N ALA A 207 -15.44 -5.00 -0.73
CA ALA A 207 -16.32 -4.40 0.25
C ALA A 207 -16.43 -5.27 1.50
N CYS A 208 -16.58 -6.59 1.34
CA CYS A 208 -16.56 -7.53 2.44
C CYS A 208 -15.25 -7.42 3.22
N LEU A 209 -14.11 -7.42 2.52
CA LEU A 209 -12.79 -7.33 3.13
C LEU A 209 -12.57 -5.99 3.84
N THR A 210 -13.01 -4.88 3.25
CA THR A 210 -12.94 -3.54 3.85
C THR A 210 -13.74 -3.46 5.14
N ILE A 211 -14.99 -3.94 5.13
CA ILE A 211 -15.88 -3.92 6.29
C ILE A 211 -15.34 -4.85 7.39
N ASP A 212 -14.85 -6.03 7.03
CA ASP A 212 -14.24 -6.98 7.97
C ASP A 212 -13.04 -6.37 8.68
N ILE A 213 -12.06 -5.85 7.92
CA ILE A 213 -10.86 -5.20 8.46
C ILE A 213 -11.21 -4.00 9.34
N ALA A 214 -12.09 -3.11 8.85
CA ALA A 214 -12.54 -1.94 9.61
C ALA A 214 -13.23 -2.34 10.93
N THR A 215 -13.96 -3.46 10.92
CA THR A 215 -14.60 -3.98 12.12
C THR A 215 -13.59 -4.57 13.07
N ARG A 216 -12.76 -5.52 12.63
CA ARG A 216 -11.79 -6.28 13.44
C ARG A 216 -10.74 -5.38 14.08
N LEU A 217 -10.10 -4.50 13.31
CA LEU A 217 -9.06 -3.58 13.82
C LEU A 217 -9.59 -2.57 14.84
N SER A 218 -10.91 -2.31 14.85
CA SER A 218 -11.54 -1.40 15.81
C SER A 218 -11.99 -2.07 17.12
N ARG A 219 -11.93 -3.41 17.22
CA ARG A 219 -12.43 -4.11 18.40
C ARG A 219 -11.42 -3.93 19.56
N LYS A 220 -11.93 -3.50 20.72
CA LYS A 220 -11.16 -3.43 21.99
C LYS A 220 -10.37 -4.70 22.39
N PRO A 221 -10.77 -5.95 22.07
CA PRO A 221 -10.02 -7.15 22.41
C PRO A 221 -8.64 -7.24 21.76
N LEU A 222 -8.41 -6.57 20.61
CA LEU A 222 -7.08 -6.49 20.01
C LEU A 222 -6.11 -5.82 21.00
N ASN A 223 -6.53 -4.77 21.70
CA ASN A 223 -5.68 -4.08 22.68
C ASN A 223 -5.27 -4.99 23.86
N CYS A 224 -6.14 -5.92 24.26
CA CYS A 224 -5.84 -6.90 25.29
C CYS A 224 -4.91 -8.02 24.77
N LEU A 225 -5.02 -8.40 23.49
CA LEU A 225 -4.09 -9.32 22.82
C LEU A 225 -2.63 -8.82 22.88
N TRP A 226 -2.42 -7.49 22.80
CA TRP A 226 -1.08 -6.89 22.72
C TRP A 226 -0.35 -6.77 24.05
N HIS A 227 -1.06 -6.80 25.18
CA HIS A 227 -0.48 -6.55 26.51
C HIS A 227 0.38 -7.71 27.04
N HIS A 228 0.24 -8.92 26.50
CA HIS A 228 1.04 -10.08 26.94
C HIS A 228 2.46 -10.13 26.36
N GLN A 229 2.82 -9.20 25.47
CA GLN A 229 4.13 -9.19 24.82
C GLN A 229 5.16 -8.39 25.63
N LYS A 230 5.74 -9.02 26.67
CA LYS A 230 6.76 -8.43 27.59
C LYS A 230 8.05 -7.90 26.93
N SER A 231 8.26 -8.13 25.62
CA SER A 231 9.52 -7.88 24.89
C SER A 231 9.42 -6.76 23.84
N LEU A 232 8.43 -5.88 23.93
CA LEU A 232 8.32 -4.77 22.97
C LEU A 232 9.21 -3.59 23.35
N ASP A 233 9.92 -3.05 22.36
CA ASP A 233 10.51 -1.71 22.43
C ASP A 233 9.39 -0.66 22.61
N THR A 234 9.66 0.38 23.40
CA THR A 234 8.75 1.49 23.76
C THR A 234 8.06 2.09 22.54
N ILE A 235 8.77 2.23 21.43
CA ILE A 235 8.23 2.77 20.17
C ILE A 235 7.15 1.84 19.60
N SER A 236 7.44 0.54 19.54
CA SER A 236 6.48 -0.44 19.02
C SER A 236 5.24 -0.53 19.91
N LYS A 237 5.42 -0.30 21.22
CA LYS A 237 4.34 -0.31 22.21
C LYS A 237 3.42 0.87 21.99
N GLN A 238 3.99 2.08 21.85
CA GLN A 238 3.24 3.29 21.51
C GLN A 238 2.43 3.11 20.22
N MET A 239 3.05 2.57 19.15
CA MET A 239 2.33 2.33 17.89
C MET A 239 1.11 1.42 18.06
N ARG A 240 1.21 0.40 18.91
CA ARG A 240 0.12 -0.58 19.13
C ARG A 240 -0.96 -0.09 20.09
N GLU A 241 -0.59 0.67 21.11
CA GLU A 241 -1.51 1.12 22.14
C GLU A 241 -2.30 2.38 21.73
N SER A 242 -1.72 3.26 20.89
CA SER A 242 -2.37 4.50 20.48
C SER A 242 -2.54 4.65 18.97
N GLU A 243 -1.45 4.56 18.20
CA GLU A 243 -1.46 4.98 16.80
C GLU A 243 -2.32 4.06 15.90
N ILE A 244 -2.10 2.74 15.94
CA ILE A 244 -2.86 1.78 15.14
C ILE A 244 -4.36 1.81 15.50
N PRO A 245 -4.77 1.77 16.79
CA PRO A 245 -6.16 1.92 17.17
C PRO A 245 -6.80 3.21 16.65
N ASP A 246 -6.09 4.34 16.70
CA ASP A 246 -6.58 5.62 16.18
C ASP A 246 -6.74 5.60 14.66
N LEU A 247 -5.74 5.10 13.94
CA LEU A 247 -5.80 4.94 12.48
C LEU A 247 -6.96 4.03 12.07
N ALA A 248 -7.14 2.89 12.76
CA ALA A 248 -8.23 1.95 12.52
C ALA A 248 -9.61 2.59 12.78
N ARG A 249 -9.74 3.34 13.88
CA ARG A 249 -10.98 4.06 14.22
C ARG A 249 -11.33 5.12 13.18
N ILE A 250 -10.35 5.89 12.68
CA ILE A 250 -10.56 6.88 11.63
C ILE A 250 -10.99 6.19 10.33
N PHE A 251 -10.32 5.11 9.97
CA PHE A 251 -10.64 4.35 8.75
C PHE A 251 -12.06 3.79 8.81
N LYS A 252 -12.42 3.11 9.91
CA LYS A 252 -13.77 2.61 10.16
C LYS A 252 -14.80 3.72 10.06
N ARG A 253 -14.61 4.84 10.76
CA ARG A 253 -15.54 5.96 10.73
C ARG A 253 -15.84 6.38 9.30
N ARG A 254 -14.82 6.53 8.45
CA ARG A 254 -14.99 6.96 7.05
C ARG A 254 -15.74 5.95 6.20
N VAL A 255 -15.40 4.68 6.33
CA VAL A 255 -16.08 3.59 5.60
C VAL A 255 -17.56 3.55 5.95
N PHE A 256 -17.89 3.55 7.24
CA PHE A 256 -19.29 3.45 7.70
C PHE A 256 -20.08 4.73 7.45
N SER A 257 -19.48 5.91 7.65
CA SER A 257 -20.12 7.18 7.28
C SER A 257 -20.43 7.27 5.79
N PHE A 258 -19.58 6.72 4.92
CA PHE A 258 -19.83 6.68 3.48
C PHE A 258 -20.95 5.68 3.10
N LEU A 259 -21.05 4.56 3.81
CA LEU A 259 -22.11 3.57 3.61
C LEU A 259 -23.50 4.05 4.06
N GLY A 260 -23.55 5.13 4.86
CA GLY A 260 -24.78 5.66 5.44
C GLY A 260 -25.23 4.92 6.71
N ASP A 261 -24.39 4.03 7.25
CA ASP A 261 -24.70 3.31 8.49
C ASP A 261 -24.42 4.21 9.71
N PRO A 262 -25.39 4.37 10.63
CA PRO A 262 -25.09 4.91 11.95
C PRO A 262 -24.05 4.02 12.62
N LEU A 263 -22.97 4.62 13.14
CA LEU A 263 -22.07 3.91 14.06
C LEU A 263 -22.93 3.26 15.16
N PRO A 264 -22.71 1.98 15.54
CA PRO A 264 -23.37 1.44 16.72
C PRO A 264 -23.00 2.34 17.90
N SER A 265 -23.98 3.10 18.37
CA SER A 265 -23.87 4.00 19.50
C SER A 265 -23.32 3.21 20.68
N ALA A 266 -22.30 3.75 21.33
CA ALA A 266 -21.89 3.26 22.63
C ALA A 266 -23.14 3.13 23.51
N SER A 267 -23.35 1.93 24.04
CA SER A 267 -24.38 1.53 24.99
C SER A 267 -24.99 2.71 25.75
N ALA A 268 -26.20 3.12 25.38
CA ALA A 268 -27.07 3.85 26.28
C ALA A 268 -27.46 2.86 27.38
N SER A 269 -26.77 2.96 28.51
CA SER A 269 -27.25 2.43 29.79
C SER A 269 -28.52 3.19 30.16
N ALA A 270 -29.67 2.69 29.70
CA ALA A 270 -30.96 3.04 30.27
C ALA A 270 -31.20 2.07 31.43
N SER A 271 -30.85 2.53 32.63
CA SER A 271 -31.36 1.99 33.88
C SER A 271 -32.85 2.36 33.99
N HIS A 272 -33.70 1.34 34.06
CA HIS A 272 -35.00 1.43 34.72
C HIS A 272 -34.82 1.35 36.24
#